data_AF-A0A9D9G2K1-F1
#
_entry.id   AF-A0A9D9G2K1-F1
#
_cell.length_a   1.000
_cell.length_b   1.000
_cell.length_c   1.000
_cell.angle_alpha   90.00
_cell.angle_beta   90.00
_cell.angle_gamma   90.00
#
_symmetry.space_group_name_H-M   'P 1'
#
loop_
_entity.id
_entity.type
_entity.pdbx_description
1 polymer ?
#
loop_
_entity_poly.entity_id
_entity_poly.type
_entity_poly.pdbx_seq_one_letter_code
_entity_poly.pdbx_strand_id
1 'polypeptide(L)'
;MSVLCTSCKDAPSESINTESDLISKINAVQEQIMVQGNITNEEEQALLGLCSIVAQNDGLADHDPEDRMVLKDVNVVPVYNGCEDLSTEETAVCFSDKISTFFKQEFNLELSKALNLTEPEHVDVFFIINELGHVTGMKVRNTEVTIQGEILRVLRKMPIMQPAVHNKKPVSVLCSMLVKYGNAIDIEVVYIPEFPED
;
A
#
# COMPACT_ATOMS: atom_id res chain seq x y z
N MET A 1 -52.36 56.01 6.87
CA MET A 1 -51.85 54.94 5.97
C MET A 1 -50.53 54.48 6.56
N SER A 2 -50.53 53.25 7.09
CA SER A 2 -49.45 52.70 7.91
C SER A 2 -48.14 52.56 7.15
N VAL A 3 -47.04 52.93 7.83
CA VAL A 3 -45.67 52.65 7.43
C VAL A 3 -45.38 51.19 7.78
N LEU A 4 -45.20 50.33 6.78
CA LEU A 4 -44.77 48.94 6.96
C LEU A 4 -43.25 48.88 6.90
N CYS A 5 -42.60 48.89 8.06
CA CYS A 5 -41.20 48.48 8.19
C CYS A 5 -41.14 46.94 8.11
N THR A 6 -40.67 46.41 6.99
CA THR A 6 -40.31 44.98 6.89
C THR A 6 -38.97 44.77 7.58
N SER A 7 -39.04 44.20 8.78
CA SER A 7 -37.92 43.71 9.58
C SER A 7 -37.13 42.66 8.80
N CYS A 8 -35.84 42.91 8.54
CA CYS A 8 -34.90 41.84 8.23
C CYS A 8 -34.85 40.90 9.45
N LYS A 9 -35.20 39.63 9.23
CA LYS A 9 -34.85 38.54 10.14
C LYS A 9 -33.61 37.93 9.53
N ASP A 10 -32.45 38.45 9.92
CA ASP A 10 -31.20 37.74 9.72
C ASP A 10 -31.31 36.46 10.56
N ALA A 11 -31.40 35.32 9.87
CA ALA A 11 -31.17 34.04 10.51
C ALA A 11 -29.75 34.09 11.10
N PRO A 12 -29.51 33.60 12.33
CA PRO A 12 -28.16 33.35 12.77
C PRO A 12 -27.59 32.34 11.77
N SER A 13 -26.65 32.77 10.93
CA SER A 13 -25.74 31.85 10.30
C SER A 13 -24.94 31.22 11.42
N GLU A 14 -25.40 30.09 11.93
CA GLU A 14 -24.57 29.20 12.71
C GLU A 14 -23.37 28.88 11.83
N SER A 15 -22.27 29.56 12.10
CA SER A 15 -20.94 29.15 11.67
C SER A 15 -20.72 27.78 12.30
N ILE A 16 -21.01 26.74 11.53
CA ILE A 16 -20.57 25.40 11.88
C ILE A 16 -19.05 25.43 11.71
N ASN A 17 -18.34 25.79 12.77
CA ASN A 17 -16.97 25.36 12.98
C ASN A 17 -17.05 23.85 13.22
N THR A 18 -17.23 23.09 12.14
CA THR A 18 -17.05 21.65 12.20
C THR A 18 -15.56 21.43 12.28
N GLU A 19 -15.06 21.20 13.50
CA GLU A 19 -13.85 20.40 13.66
C GLU A 19 -14.02 19.18 12.77
N SER A 20 -13.10 19.00 11.82
CA SER A 20 -13.10 17.81 10.98
C SER A 20 -12.99 16.59 11.91
N ASP A 21 -13.94 15.65 11.80
CA ASP A 21 -13.92 14.38 12.56
C ASP A 21 -12.57 13.66 12.41
N LEU A 22 -11.93 13.82 11.24
CA LEU A 22 -10.57 13.33 11.00
C LEU A 22 -9.51 14.06 11.83
N ILE A 23 -9.61 15.39 11.97
CA ILE A 23 -8.68 16.18 12.80
C ILE A 23 -8.81 15.75 14.27
N SER A 24 -10.02 15.54 14.78
CA SER A 24 -10.22 15.07 16.16
C SER A 24 -9.59 13.69 16.39
N LYS A 25 -9.69 12.79 15.40
CA LYS A 25 -9.02 11.47 15.45
C LYS A 25 -7.50 11.56 15.38
N ILE A 26 -6.96 12.45 14.54
CA ILE A 26 -5.51 12.69 14.44
C ILE A 26 -4.97 13.22 15.77
N ASN A 27 -5.64 14.20 16.37
CA ASN A 27 -5.25 14.77 17.66
C ASN A 27 -5.26 13.71 18.77
N ALA A 28 -6.27 12.83 18.79
CA ALA A 28 -6.34 11.74 19.76
C ALA A 28 -5.15 10.77 19.64
N VAL A 29 -4.71 10.45 18.41
CA VAL A 29 -3.50 9.63 18.19
C VAL A 29 -2.24 10.36 18.65
N GLN A 30 -2.12 11.66 18.34
CA GLN A 30 -0.99 12.47 18.79
C GLN A 30 -0.88 12.51 20.32
N GLU A 31 -1.99 12.71 21.02
CA GLU A 31 -2.03 12.70 22.49
C GLU A 31 -1.59 11.35 23.06
N GLN A 32 -2.05 10.23 22.48
CA GLN A 32 -1.62 8.89 22.92
C GLN A 32 -0.11 8.70 22.79
N ILE A 33 0.48 9.10 21.66
CA ILE A 33 1.93 9.02 21.43
C ILE A 33 2.68 9.89 22.45
N MET A 34 2.20 11.09 22.74
CA MET A 34 2.79 11.99 23.74
C MET A 34 2.76 11.40 25.16
N VAL A 35 1.68 10.68 25.51
CA VAL A 35 1.54 10.01 26.82
C VAL A 35 2.44 8.78 26.93
N GLN A 36 2.51 7.95 25.88
CA GLN A 36 3.32 6.73 25.88
C GLN A 36 4.82 7.03 25.86
N GLY A 37 5.24 8.10 25.15
CA GLY A 37 6.63 8.56 25.10
C GLY A 37 7.59 7.65 24.32
N ASN A 38 7.12 6.53 23.79
CA ASN A 38 7.79 5.69 22.80
C ASN A 38 6.77 5.16 21.79
N ILE A 39 7.25 4.70 20.63
CA ILE A 39 6.45 4.11 19.55
C ILE A 39 7.12 2.78 19.19
N THR A 40 6.33 1.71 18.98
CA THR A 40 6.87 0.43 18.50
C THR A 40 7.14 0.47 16.99
N ASN A 41 7.94 -0.48 16.49
CA ASN A 41 8.19 -0.58 15.05
C ASN A 41 6.89 -0.78 14.25
N GLU A 42 5.93 -1.53 14.79
CA GLU A 42 4.63 -1.78 14.16
C GLU A 42 3.76 -0.51 14.13
N GLU A 43 3.75 0.26 15.22
CA GLU A 43 3.05 1.54 15.30
C GLU A 43 3.67 2.58 14.34
N GLU A 44 5.00 2.61 14.24
CA GLU A 44 5.72 3.44 13.29
C GLU A 44 5.34 3.08 11.84
N GLN A 45 5.31 1.78 11.49
CA GLN A 45 4.90 1.33 10.15
C GLN A 45 3.43 1.67 9.84
N ALA A 46 2.55 1.66 10.84
CA ALA A 46 1.16 2.07 10.67
C ALA A 46 1.04 3.58 10.40
N LEU A 47 1.78 4.41 11.12
CA LEU A 47 1.85 5.86 10.92
C LEU A 47 2.47 6.22 9.57
N LEU A 48 3.56 5.55 9.17
CA LEU A 48 4.17 5.69 7.85
C LEU A 48 3.16 5.36 6.74
N GLY A 49 2.28 4.38 6.97
CA GLY A 49 1.21 4.06 6.03
C GLY A 49 0.18 5.17 5.83
N LEU A 50 -0.14 5.91 6.88
CA LEU A 50 -0.97 7.11 6.76
C LEU A 50 -0.22 8.20 6.00
N CYS A 51 1.06 8.43 6.32
CA CYS A 51 1.92 9.36 5.59
C CYS A 51 1.95 9.04 4.09
N SER A 52 2.04 7.78 3.67
CA SER A 52 2.00 7.42 2.24
C SER A 52 0.71 7.83 1.53
N ILE A 53 -0.41 7.84 2.25
CA ILE A 53 -1.72 8.24 1.71
C ILE A 53 -1.81 9.78 1.59
N VAL A 54 -1.33 10.53 2.58
CA VAL A 54 -1.44 12.01 2.61
C VAL A 54 -0.29 12.74 1.91
N ALA A 55 0.92 12.20 1.97
CA ALA A 55 2.12 12.88 1.47
C ALA A 55 2.38 12.65 -0.02
N GLN A 56 1.65 11.74 -0.67
CA GLN A 56 1.95 11.19 -2.02
C GLN A 56 3.34 10.53 -2.15
N ASN A 57 4.20 10.71 -1.15
CA ASN A 57 5.50 10.09 -0.99
C ASN A 57 5.34 8.66 -0.45
N ASP A 58 5.82 7.69 -1.21
CA ASP A 58 5.34 6.31 -1.21
C ASP A 58 6.30 5.31 -0.58
N GLY A 59 7.26 5.79 0.19
CA GLY A 59 8.29 4.95 0.81
C GLY A 59 9.23 4.28 -0.19
N LEU A 60 9.00 4.35 -1.50
CA LEU A 60 10.00 3.94 -2.52
C LEU A 60 11.08 5.00 -2.68
N ALA A 61 10.76 6.27 -2.44
CA ALA A 61 11.70 7.39 -2.48
C ALA A 61 12.77 7.32 -1.38
N ASP A 62 12.49 6.62 -0.28
CA ASP A 62 13.46 6.40 0.80
C ASP A 62 14.54 5.35 0.43
N HIS A 63 14.36 4.67 -0.71
CA HIS A 63 15.30 3.67 -1.21
C HIS A 63 15.93 4.14 -2.52
N ASP A 64 17.25 4.34 -2.51
CA ASP A 64 18.01 4.70 -3.72
C ASP A 64 17.76 3.66 -4.84
N PRO A 65 17.32 4.07 -6.04
CA PRO A 65 17.19 3.18 -7.19
C PRO A 65 18.49 2.42 -7.51
N GLU A 66 19.65 2.97 -7.19
CA GLU A 66 20.96 2.34 -7.40
C GLU A 66 21.24 1.19 -6.41
N ASP A 67 20.56 1.15 -5.26
CA ASP A 67 20.75 0.16 -4.20
C ASP A 67 19.85 -1.09 -4.35
N ARG A 68 19.10 -1.20 -5.45
CA ARG A 68 18.17 -2.32 -5.68
C ARG A 68 18.20 -2.85 -7.10
N MET A 69 18.04 -4.16 -7.23
CA MET A 69 17.86 -4.82 -8.52
C MET A 69 16.39 -4.91 -8.90
N VAL A 70 16.10 -5.11 -10.18
CA VAL A 70 14.74 -5.47 -10.62
C VAL A 70 14.58 -7.00 -10.55
N LEU A 71 13.40 -7.48 -10.16
CA LEU A 71 13.10 -8.91 -10.02
C LEU A 71 13.46 -9.78 -11.24
N LYS A 72 13.37 -9.25 -12.46
CA LYS A 72 13.74 -10.00 -13.67
C LYS A 72 15.26 -10.21 -13.86
N ASP A 73 16.09 -9.42 -13.17
CA ASP A 73 17.54 -9.35 -13.40
C ASP A 73 18.35 -10.11 -12.31
N VAL A 74 17.69 -10.65 -11.28
CA VAL A 74 18.34 -11.46 -10.24
C VAL A 74 18.59 -12.89 -10.73
N ASN A 75 19.57 -13.60 -10.13
CA ASN A 75 19.82 -14.99 -10.51
C ASN A 75 18.79 -15.95 -9.92
N VAL A 76 18.33 -15.67 -8.70
CA VAL A 76 17.28 -16.41 -8.00
C VAL A 76 16.34 -15.38 -7.37
N VAL A 77 15.04 -15.51 -7.64
CA VAL A 77 14.00 -14.66 -7.04
C VAL A 77 13.90 -14.91 -5.52
N PRO A 78 13.20 -14.07 -4.76
CA PRO A 78 12.91 -14.38 -3.36
C PRO A 78 12.20 -15.74 -3.21
N VAL A 79 12.62 -16.53 -2.23
CA VAL A 79 12.03 -17.85 -1.97
C VAL A 79 10.94 -17.68 -0.92
N TYR A 80 9.69 -17.73 -1.37
CA TYR A 80 8.52 -17.70 -0.48
C TYR A 80 8.43 -19.01 0.33
N ASN A 81 7.85 -18.94 1.52
CA ASN A 81 7.66 -20.12 2.38
C ASN A 81 6.88 -21.23 1.66
N GLY A 82 7.48 -22.42 1.57
CA GLY A 82 6.93 -23.57 0.84
C GLY A 82 7.36 -23.65 -0.64
N CYS A 83 8.32 -22.84 -1.06
CA CYS A 83 8.98 -22.91 -2.38
C CYS A 83 10.45 -23.36 -2.28
N GLU A 84 10.86 -23.94 -1.15
CA GLU A 84 12.23 -24.39 -0.92
C GLU A 84 12.58 -25.61 -1.80
N ASP A 85 13.87 -25.79 -2.08
CA ASP A 85 14.44 -26.93 -2.82
C ASP A 85 13.95 -27.11 -4.28
N LEU A 86 13.35 -26.08 -4.87
CA LEU A 86 12.96 -26.03 -6.28
C LEU A 86 14.11 -25.57 -7.17
N SER A 87 14.03 -25.86 -8.48
CA SER A 87 14.92 -25.21 -9.45
C SER A 87 14.66 -23.70 -9.50
N THR A 88 15.60 -22.92 -10.07
CA THR A 88 15.44 -21.46 -10.19
C THR A 88 14.16 -21.09 -10.92
N GLU A 89 13.86 -21.77 -12.01
CA GLU A 89 12.67 -21.54 -12.83
C GLU A 89 11.38 -21.90 -12.07
N GLU A 90 11.36 -23.04 -11.38
CA GLU A 90 10.22 -23.46 -10.56
C GLU A 90 10.01 -22.54 -9.35
N THR A 91 11.09 -22.02 -8.77
CA THR A 91 11.04 -21.06 -7.67
C THR A 91 10.35 -19.77 -8.12
N ALA A 92 10.64 -19.27 -9.33
CA ALA A 92 9.99 -18.07 -9.87
C ALA A 92 8.48 -18.25 -10.09
N VAL A 93 8.07 -19.41 -10.58
CA VAL A 93 6.65 -19.76 -10.72
C VAL A 93 6.00 -19.87 -9.34
N CYS A 94 6.61 -20.61 -8.42
CA CYS A 94 6.10 -20.79 -7.07
C CYS A 94 5.97 -19.47 -6.31
N PHE A 95 6.97 -18.58 -6.41
CA PHE A 95 6.93 -17.24 -5.83
C PHE A 95 5.71 -16.45 -6.33
N SER A 96 5.51 -16.40 -7.64
CA SER A 96 4.37 -15.69 -8.26
C SER A 96 3.02 -16.26 -7.80
N ASP A 97 2.91 -17.59 -7.75
CA ASP A 97 1.69 -18.29 -7.31
C ASP A 97 1.39 -18.05 -5.82
N LYS A 98 2.42 -18.06 -4.96
CA LYS A 98 2.27 -17.80 -3.52
C LYS A 98 1.86 -16.36 -3.26
N ILE A 99 2.46 -15.38 -3.95
CA ILE A 99 2.08 -13.96 -3.83
C ILE A 99 0.62 -13.77 -4.26
N SER A 100 0.22 -14.33 -5.42
CA SER A 100 -1.16 -14.24 -5.92
C SER A 100 -2.15 -14.89 -4.96
N THR A 101 -1.82 -16.08 -4.45
CA THR A 101 -2.66 -16.81 -3.48
C THR A 101 -2.81 -16.02 -2.18
N PHE A 102 -1.71 -15.49 -1.64
CA PHE A 102 -1.71 -14.70 -0.42
C PHE A 102 -2.59 -13.45 -0.56
N PHE A 103 -2.42 -12.71 -1.67
CA PHE A 103 -3.25 -11.54 -1.95
C PHE A 103 -4.74 -11.88 -2.03
N LYS A 104 -5.10 -12.95 -2.75
CA LYS A 104 -6.49 -13.41 -2.86
C LYS A 104 -7.11 -13.77 -1.51
N GLN A 105 -6.30 -14.28 -0.58
CA GLN A 105 -6.75 -14.65 0.77
C GLN A 105 -6.90 -13.46 1.71
N GLU A 106 -5.96 -12.52 1.65
CA GLU A 106 -5.91 -11.38 2.59
C GLU A 106 -6.70 -10.17 2.13
N PHE A 107 -6.97 -10.02 0.83
CA PHE A 107 -7.69 -8.86 0.29
C PHE A 107 -9.19 -8.91 0.63
N ASN A 108 -9.68 -7.82 1.19
CA ASN A 108 -11.10 -7.63 1.48
C ASN A 108 -11.87 -7.27 0.20
N LEU A 109 -12.35 -8.32 -0.49
CA LEU A 109 -13.08 -8.19 -1.74
C LEU A 109 -14.36 -7.33 -1.63
N GLU A 110 -14.95 -7.18 -0.44
CA GLU A 110 -16.14 -6.35 -0.26
C GLU A 110 -15.87 -4.87 -0.51
N LEU A 111 -14.63 -4.39 -0.29
CA LEU A 111 -14.24 -3.02 -0.63
C LEU A 111 -14.31 -2.79 -2.14
N SER A 112 -13.85 -3.76 -2.94
CA SER A 112 -13.90 -3.71 -4.40
C SER A 112 -15.35 -3.79 -4.91
N LYS A 113 -16.15 -4.72 -4.36
CA LYS A 113 -17.57 -4.86 -4.74
C LYS A 113 -18.40 -3.62 -4.43
N ALA A 114 -18.11 -2.94 -3.33
CA ALA A 114 -18.82 -1.72 -2.93
C ALA A 114 -18.69 -0.58 -3.96
N LEU A 115 -17.65 -0.60 -4.80
CA LEU A 115 -17.46 0.38 -5.86
C LEU A 115 -18.41 0.18 -7.05
N ASN A 116 -19.10 -0.96 -7.15
CA ASN A 116 -20.04 -1.29 -8.22
C ASN A 116 -19.47 -1.03 -9.63
N LEU A 117 -18.22 -1.42 -9.85
CA LEU A 117 -17.52 -1.21 -11.12
C LEU A 117 -18.20 -2.00 -12.26
N THR A 118 -18.42 -1.34 -13.40
CA THR A 118 -18.97 -1.98 -14.61
C THR A 118 -17.96 -2.93 -15.25
N GLU A 119 -16.67 -2.57 -15.19
CA GLU A 119 -15.56 -3.35 -15.72
C GLU A 119 -14.44 -3.43 -14.66
N PRO A 120 -13.62 -4.50 -14.67
CA PRO A 120 -12.47 -4.59 -13.79
C PRO A 120 -11.47 -3.45 -14.03
N GLU A 121 -11.00 -2.85 -12.95
CA GLU A 121 -9.92 -1.87 -12.98
C GLU A 121 -8.57 -2.50 -12.67
N HIS A 122 -7.52 -1.79 -13.03
CA HIS A 122 -6.13 -2.23 -12.89
C HIS A 122 -5.39 -1.30 -11.96
N VAL A 123 -4.52 -1.84 -11.13
CA VAL A 123 -3.68 -1.09 -10.21
C VAL A 123 -2.26 -1.62 -10.28
N ASP A 124 -1.31 -0.69 -10.36
CA ASP A 124 0.11 -1.01 -10.38
C ASP A 124 0.64 -0.97 -8.96
N VAL A 125 1.29 -2.05 -8.56
CA VAL A 125 1.81 -2.23 -7.21
C VAL A 125 3.30 -2.50 -7.28
N PHE A 126 4.05 -1.74 -6.49
CA PHE A 126 5.50 -1.82 -6.40
C PHE A 126 5.88 -2.01 -4.94
N PHE A 127 6.85 -2.89 -4.68
CA PHE A 127 7.38 -3.09 -3.34
C PHE A 127 8.81 -3.64 -3.41
N ILE A 128 9.60 -3.40 -2.37
CA ILE A 128 10.97 -3.89 -2.26
C ILE A 128 11.00 -5.06 -1.28
N ILE A 129 11.60 -6.16 -1.68
CA ILE A 129 12.05 -7.21 -0.74
C ILE A 129 13.53 -6.97 -0.49
N ASN A 130 13.88 -6.60 0.74
CA ASN A 130 15.26 -6.26 1.09
C ASN A 130 16.15 -7.50 1.29
N GLU A 131 17.43 -7.28 1.56
CA GLU A 131 18.42 -8.36 1.80
C GLU A 131 18.11 -9.25 3.03
N LEU A 132 17.20 -8.83 3.90
CA LEU A 132 16.71 -9.61 5.04
C LEU A 132 15.38 -10.32 4.75
N GLY A 133 14.82 -10.14 3.56
CA GLY A 133 13.55 -10.72 3.15
C GLY A 133 12.31 -9.97 3.64
N HIS A 134 12.45 -8.76 4.15
CA HIS A 134 11.33 -7.92 4.57
C HIS A 134 10.75 -7.15 3.39
N VAL A 135 9.42 -7.07 3.33
CA VAL A 135 8.71 -6.18 2.41
C VAL A 135 8.79 -4.74 2.92
N THR A 136 9.30 -3.85 2.09
CA THR A 136 9.58 -2.43 2.37
C THR A 136 9.28 -1.62 1.11
N GLY A 137 9.38 -0.28 1.18
CA GLY A 137 9.19 0.64 0.05
C GLY A 137 7.99 0.29 -0.84
N MET A 138 6.76 0.48 -0.34
CA MET A 138 5.54 0.02 -1.01
C MET A 138 4.77 1.17 -1.65
N LYS A 139 4.55 1.12 -2.97
CA LYS A 139 3.74 2.09 -3.72
C LYS A 139 2.61 1.41 -4.47
N VAL A 140 1.45 2.06 -4.45
CA VAL A 140 0.26 1.65 -5.20
C VAL A 140 -0.21 2.84 -6.05
N ARG A 141 -0.37 2.65 -7.35
CA ARG A 141 -0.75 3.70 -8.32
C ARG A 141 -1.97 3.28 -9.11
N ASN A 142 -2.66 4.25 -9.70
CA ASN A 142 -3.75 4.02 -10.65
C ASN A 142 -5.03 3.41 -10.04
N THR A 143 -5.37 3.76 -8.80
CA THR A 143 -6.64 3.34 -8.17
C THR A 143 -7.10 4.34 -7.11
N GLU A 144 -8.36 4.22 -6.67
CA GLU A 144 -8.97 5.01 -5.59
C GLU A 144 -8.32 4.71 -4.22
N VAL A 145 -8.27 5.72 -3.35
CA VAL A 145 -7.55 5.68 -2.05
C VAL A 145 -7.95 4.48 -1.18
N THR A 146 -9.22 4.09 -1.19
CA THR A 146 -9.72 2.93 -0.45
C THR A 146 -9.03 1.63 -0.86
N ILE A 147 -8.85 1.42 -2.18
CA ILE A 147 -8.19 0.23 -2.72
C ILE A 147 -6.67 0.33 -2.52
N GLN A 148 -6.08 1.52 -2.64
CA GLN A 148 -4.67 1.73 -2.30
C GLN A 148 -4.36 1.31 -0.85
N GLY A 149 -5.16 1.82 0.10
CA GLY A 149 -5.02 1.52 1.52
C GLY A 149 -5.15 0.02 1.82
N GLU A 150 -6.07 -0.66 1.14
CA GLU A 150 -6.26 -2.10 1.29
C GLU A 150 -5.08 -2.91 0.75
N ILE A 151 -4.55 -2.56 -0.43
CA ILE A 151 -3.38 -3.23 -1.01
C ILE A 151 -2.16 -3.04 -0.11
N LEU A 152 -1.93 -1.81 0.38
CA LEU A 152 -0.86 -1.53 1.33
C LEU A 152 -1.02 -2.34 2.63
N ARG A 153 -2.25 -2.50 3.12
CA ARG A 153 -2.53 -3.36 4.30
C ARG A 153 -2.17 -4.82 4.03
N VAL A 154 -2.49 -5.35 2.84
CA VAL A 154 -2.16 -6.73 2.45
C VAL A 154 -0.64 -6.90 2.34
N LEU A 155 0.08 -5.97 1.69
CA LEU A 155 1.55 -6.02 1.59
C LEU A 155 2.22 -6.06 2.97
N ARG A 156 1.77 -5.23 3.92
CA ARG A 156 2.31 -5.22 5.30
C ARG A 156 2.14 -6.53 6.05
N LYS A 157 1.20 -7.38 5.64
CA LYS A 157 0.97 -8.71 6.25
C LYS A 157 1.81 -9.81 5.61
N MET A 158 2.53 -9.53 4.54
CA MET A 158 3.34 -10.55 3.88
C MET A 158 4.36 -11.13 4.85
N PRO A 159 4.54 -12.45 4.88
CA PRO A 159 5.54 -13.08 5.71
C PRO A 159 6.94 -12.71 5.22
N ILE A 160 7.89 -12.73 6.15
CA ILE A 160 9.31 -12.69 5.82
C ILE A 160 9.65 -13.92 4.99
N MET A 161 10.45 -13.74 3.95
CA MET A 161 10.85 -14.76 2.99
C MET A 161 12.37 -14.78 2.79
N GLN A 162 12.94 -15.73 2.04
CA GLN A 162 14.37 -15.66 1.73
C GLN A 162 14.60 -14.57 0.68
N PRO A 163 15.64 -13.73 0.83
CA PRO A 163 15.90 -12.64 -0.11
C PRO A 163 16.28 -13.17 -1.50
N ALA A 164 16.15 -12.32 -2.51
CA ALA A 164 16.66 -12.62 -3.84
C ALA A 164 18.19 -12.80 -3.79
N VAL A 165 18.72 -13.63 -4.68
CA VAL A 165 20.16 -13.88 -4.78
C VAL A 165 20.65 -13.45 -6.16
N HIS A 166 21.69 -12.63 -6.17
CA HIS A 166 22.42 -12.28 -7.38
C HIS A 166 23.93 -12.33 -7.10
N ASN A 167 24.72 -12.90 -8.01
CA ASN A 167 26.15 -13.12 -7.83
C ASN A 167 26.52 -13.79 -6.48
N LYS A 168 25.69 -14.75 -6.04
CA LYS A 168 25.83 -15.50 -4.77
C LYS A 168 25.71 -14.64 -3.50
N LYS A 169 25.12 -13.45 -3.59
CA LYS A 169 24.83 -12.58 -2.45
C LYS A 169 23.34 -12.29 -2.36
N PRO A 170 22.77 -12.14 -1.15
CA PRO A 170 21.44 -11.57 -1.01
C PRO A 170 21.46 -10.14 -1.55
N VAL A 171 20.39 -9.75 -2.25
CA VAL A 171 20.22 -8.40 -2.81
C VAL A 171 18.82 -7.89 -2.54
N SER A 172 18.69 -6.58 -2.35
CA SER A 172 17.39 -5.92 -2.36
C SER A 172 16.81 -5.92 -3.77
N VAL A 173 15.53 -6.24 -3.90
CA VAL A 173 14.86 -6.38 -5.19
C VAL A 173 13.55 -5.61 -5.24
N LEU A 174 13.39 -4.79 -6.28
CA LEU A 174 12.14 -4.15 -6.65
C LEU A 174 11.26 -5.17 -7.38
N CYS A 175 10.13 -5.47 -6.75
CA CYS A 175 9.05 -6.26 -7.30
C CYS A 175 7.95 -5.34 -7.82
N SER A 176 7.34 -5.73 -8.92
CA SER A 176 6.13 -5.11 -9.44
C SER A 176 5.09 -6.18 -9.73
N MET A 177 3.82 -5.82 -9.58
CA MET A 177 2.70 -6.67 -9.94
C MET A 177 1.52 -5.83 -10.41
N LEU A 178 0.75 -6.41 -11.33
CA LEU A 178 -0.51 -5.87 -11.80
C LEU A 178 -1.63 -6.56 -11.03
N VAL A 179 -2.45 -5.77 -10.36
CA VAL A 179 -3.64 -6.27 -9.68
C VAL A 179 -4.85 -5.80 -10.46
N LYS A 180 -5.74 -6.74 -10.78
CA LYS A 180 -7.03 -6.48 -11.42
C LYS A 180 -8.11 -6.68 -10.38
N TYR A 181 -9.00 -5.70 -10.21
CA TYR A 181 -10.05 -5.76 -9.19
C TYR A 181 -11.42 -5.37 -9.75
N GLY A 182 -12.46 -5.97 -9.18
CA GLY A 182 -13.86 -5.76 -9.52
C GLY A 182 -14.72 -6.71 -8.71
N ASN A 183 -15.39 -7.66 -9.37
CA ASN A 183 -16.13 -8.74 -8.69
C ASN A 183 -15.21 -9.84 -8.12
N ALA A 184 -13.98 -9.91 -8.61
CA ALA A 184 -12.91 -10.77 -8.14
C ALA A 184 -11.60 -9.97 -8.14
N ILE A 185 -10.54 -10.55 -7.56
CA ILE A 185 -9.20 -9.99 -7.63
C ILE A 185 -8.27 -11.00 -8.30
N ASP A 186 -7.47 -10.53 -9.25
CA ASP A 186 -6.44 -11.30 -9.92
C ASP A 186 -5.11 -10.55 -9.84
N ILE A 187 -4.03 -11.29 -9.55
CA ILE A 187 -2.71 -10.74 -9.29
C ILE A 187 -1.73 -11.43 -10.21
N GLU A 188 -0.96 -10.63 -10.93
CA GLU A 188 0.08 -11.08 -11.85
C GLU A 188 1.40 -10.38 -11.49
N VAL A 189 2.40 -11.15 -11.06
CA VAL A 189 3.74 -10.63 -10.85
C VAL A 189 4.38 -10.39 -12.21
N VAL A 190 4.56 -9.13 -12.58
CA VAL A 190 5.04 -8.72 -13.91
C VAL A 190 6.12 -7.68 -13.78
N TYR A 191 7.00 -7.58 -14.76
CA TYR A 191 7.92 -6.45 -14.84
C TYR A 191 7.19 -5.23 -15.42
N ILE A 192 7.06 -4.16 -14.62
CA ILE A 192 6.56 -2.87 -15.08
C ILE A 192 7.78 -1.98 -15.38
N PRO A 193 8.02 -1.60 -16.64
CA PRO A 193 9.27 -0.97 -17.08
C PRO A 193 9.41 0.49 -16.64
N GLU A 194 8.28 1.18 -16.45
CA GLU A 194 8.27 2.56 -15.98
C GLU A 194 8.55 2.54 -14.47
N PHE A 195 9.74 3.00 -14.10
CA PHE A 195 10.02 3.23 -12.70
C PHE A 195 9.02 4.26 -12.19
N PRO A 196 8.49 4.08 -10.97
CA PRO A 196 7.59 5.04 -10.38
C PRO A 196 8.23 6.44 -10.32
N GLU A 197 7.89 7.36 -11.24
CA GLU A 197 8.28 8.79 -11.12
C GLU A 197 7.56 9.42 -9.93
N ASP A 198 8.25 10.31 -9.21
CA ASP A 198 7.78 10.99 -7.98
C ASP A 198 6.53 11.87 -8.19
#